data_AF-A0A7H0NJS3-F1
#
_entry.id   AF-A0A7H0NJS3-F1
#
_cell.length_a   1.000
_cell.length_b   1.000
_cell.length_c   1.000
_cell.angle_alpha   90.00
_cell.angle_beta   90.00
_cell.angle_gamma   90.00
#
_symmetry.space_group_name_H-M   'P 1'
#
loop_
_entity.id
_entity.type
_entity.pdbx_description
1 polymer ?
#
loop_
_entity_poly.entity_id
_entity_poly.type
_entity_poly.pdbx_seq_one_letter_code
_entity_poly.pdbx_strand_id
1 'polypeptide(L)'
;MARALRMFAWLMGVACVAIGLFHVIGGNAAIPGESDAGATLDSLGRFFGAIFVGYGLVWLWAARQAPVPARVIRWLAAVFLLGGIGRILSLAAHGWPHPFQVALAVIELVFPPVWFWLADADERASAERAQDMPPHRRPGNRKPQVTGT
;
A
#
# COMPACT_ATOMS: atom_id res chain seq x y z
N MET A 1 11.33 7.48 -11.19
CA MET A 1 10.09 6.72 -10.98
C MET A 1 10.23 5.62 -9.93
N ALA A 2 11.17 4.67 -10.06
CA ALA A 2 11.41 3.61 -9.06
C ALA A 2 11.60 4.11 -7.59
N ARG A 3 12.43 5.13 -7.38
CA ARG A 3 12.65 5.72 -6.04
C ARG A 3 11.39 6.37 -5.48
N ALA A 4 10.60 7.03 -6.34
CA ALA A 4 9.34 7.64 -5.94
C ALA A 4 8.30 6.58 -5.55
N LEU A 5 8.19 5.48 -6.31
CA LEU A 5 7.32 4.34 -5.99
C LEU A 5 7.63 3.79 -4.60
N ARG A 6 8.92 3.55 -4.35
CA ARG A 6 9.42 2.98 -3.10
C ARG A 6 9.15 3.89 -1.91
N MET A 7 9.45 5.19 -2.06
CA MET A 7 9.19 6.18 -1.03
C MET A 7 7.69 6.29 -0.73
N PHE A 8 6.86 6.34 -1.78
CA PHE A 8 5.41 6.47 -1.62
C PHE A 8 4.78 5.22 -0.99
N ALA A 9 5.19 4.03 -1.42
CA ALA A 9 4.80 2.75 -0.81
C ALA A 9 5.22 2.67 0.66
N TRP A 10 6.42 3.15 0.99
CA TRP A 10 6.91 3.16 2.37
C TRP A 10 6.11 4.14 3.25
N LEU A 11 5.89 5.37 2.78
CA LEU A 11 5.09 6.36 3.50
C LEU A 11 3.66 5.86 3.74
N MET A 12 3.06 5.24 2.73
CA MET A 12 1.74 4.63 2.84
C MET A 12 1.72 3.52 3.89
N GLY A 13 2.72 2.64 3.88
CA GLY A 13 2.84 1.57 4.87
C GLY A 13 2.96 2.10 6.30
N VAL A 14 3.82 3.11 6.53
CA VAL A 14 3.97 3.74 7.87
C VAL A 14 2.65 4.39 8.31
N ALA A 15 1.99 5.15 7.42
CA ALA A 15 0.72 5.80 7.73
C ALA A 15 -0.35 4.78 8.11
N CYS A 16 -0.51 3.71 7.34
CA CYS A 16 -1.48 2.65 7.63
C CYS A 16 -1.21 1.95 8.96
N VAL A 17 0.04 1.63 9.27
CA VAL A 17 0.41 1.03 10.56
C VAL A 17 0.10 1.97 11.72
N ALA A 18 0.47 3.25 11.61
CA ALA A 18 0.21 4.23 12.67
C ALA A 18 -1.30 4.43 12.91
N ILE A 19 -2.08 4.61 11.84
CA ILE A 19 -3.54 4.78 11.91
C ILE A 19 -4.20 3.51 12.46
N GLY A 20 -3.77 2.33 12.00
CA GLY A 20 -4.30 1.05 12.45
C GLY A 20 -4.04 0.82 13.93
N LEU A 21 -2.82 1.07 14.42
CA LEU A 21 -2.49 0.97 15.84
C LEU A 21 -3.27 1.98 16.68
N PHE A 22 -3.47 3.20 16.18
CA PHE A 22 -4.29 4.21 16.85
C PHE A 22 -5.73 3.72 17.05
N HIS A 23 -6.34 3.04 16.06
CA HIS A 23 -7.66 2.43 16.20
C HIS A 23 -7.66 1.22 17.16
N VAL A 24 -6.64 0.35 17.09
CA VAL A 24 -6.53 -0.82 17.98
C VAL A 24 -6.45 -0.39 19.45
N ILE A 25 -5.68 0.66 19.75
CA ILE A 25 -5.46 1.14 21.11
C ILE A 25 -6.61 2.05 21.56
N GLY A 26 -6.93 3.06 20.74
CA GLY A 26 -7.89 4.12 21.06
C GLY A 26 -9.35 3.72 20.97
N GLY A 27 -9.70 2.66 20.24
CA GLY A 27 -11.11 2.24 20.07
C GLY A 27 -11.95 3.37 19.44
N ASN A 28 -13.18 3.57 19.94
CA ASN A 28 -14.06 4.63 19.43
C ASN A 28 -13.47 6.06 19.55
N ALA A 29 -12.58 6.31 20.52
CA ALA A 29 -11.92 7.62 20.63
C ALA A 29 -11.03 7.95 19.40
N ALA A 30 -10.68 6.95 18.60
CA ALA A 30 -9.95 7.12 17.35
C ALA A 30 -10.85 7.56 16.18
N ILE A 31 -12.18 7.60 16.36
CA ILE A 31 -13.17 7.89 15.31
C ILE A 31 -13.73 9.31 15.52
N PRO A 32 -13.32 10.31 14.72
CA PRO A 32 -13.83 11.66 14.86
C PRO A 32 -15.34 11.72 14.63
N GLY A 33 -16.06 12.30 15.59
CA GLY A 33 -17.51 12.47 15.55
C GLY A 33 -18.32 11.30 16.12
N GLU A 34 -17.68 10.20 16.56
CA GLU A 34 -18.37 8.97 16.98
C GLU A 34 -17.69 8.29 18.18
N SER A 35 -17.19 9.09 19.15
CA SER A 35 -16.47 8.57 20.33
C SER A 35 -17.34 7.72 21.27
N ASP A 36 -18.66 7.92 21.23
CA ASP A 36 -19.61 7.37 22.20
C ASP A 36 -20.37 6.16 21.65
N ALA A 37 -19.90 5.59 20.53
CA ALA A 37 -20.50 4.40 19.96
C ALA A 37 -20.47 3.20 20.93
N GLY A 38 -21.42 2.29 20.75
CA GLY A 38 -21.54 1.10 21.61
C GLY A 38 -20.38 0.10 21.44
N ALA A 39 -20.28 -0.84 22.38
CA ALA A 39 -19.21 -1.85 22.41
C ALA A 39 -19.09 -2.70 21.13
N THR A 40 -20.20 -2.91 20.41
CA THR A 40 -20.20 -3.61 19.12
C THR A 40 -19.34 -2.88 18.08
N LEU A 41 -19.48 -1.56 17.97
CA LEU A 41 -18.70 -0.75 17.03
C LEU A 41 -17.27 -0.54 17.51
N ASP A 42 -17.03 -0.45 18.82
CA ASP A 42 -15.67 -0.39 19.37
C ASP A 42 -14.87 -1.65 18.99
N SER A 43 -15.45 -2.83 19.25
CA SER A 43 -14.83 -4.12 18.92
C SER A 43 -14.56 -4.25 17.41
N LEU A 44 -15.54 -3.89 16.57
CA LEU A 44 -15.40 -3.90 15.11
C LEU A 44 -14.31 -2.91 14.63
N GLY A 45 -14.27 -1.71 15.20
CA GLY A 45 -13.28 -0.68 14.89
C GLY A 45 -11.86 -1.14 15.24
N ARG A 46 -11.66 -1.75 16.42
CA ARG A 46 -10.36 -2.33 16.81
C ARG A 46 -9.94 -3.46 15.88
N PHE A 47 -10.87 -4.33 15.48
CA PHE A 47 -10.61 -5.38 14.50
C PHE A 47 -10.14 -4.81 13.16
N PHE A 48 -10.87 -3.83 12.60
CA PHE A 48 -10.45 -3.18 11.36
C PHE A 48 -9.13 -2.42 11.51
N GLY A 49 -8.86 -1.82 12.68
CA GLY A 49 -7.55 -1.25 13.01
C GLY A 49 -6.43 -2.27 12.85
N ALA A 50 -6.59 -3.48 13.40
CA ALA A 50 -5.59 -4.55 13.29
C ALA A 50 -5.40 -5.02 11.83
N ILE A 51 -6.48 -5.15 11.06
CA ILE A 51 -6.41 -5.42 9.62
C ILE A 51 -5.64 -4.31 8.88
N PHE A 52 -5.86 -3.04 9.24
CA PHE A 52 -5.18 -1.91 8.61
C PHE A 52 -3.68 -1.86 8.95
N VAL A 53 -3.29 -2.29 10.17
CA VAL A 53 -1.88 -2.54 10.50
C VAL A 53 -1.29 -3.60 9.57
N GLY A 54 -1.96 -4.75 9.43
CA GLY A 54 -1.52 -5.82 8.53
C GLY A 54 -1.36 -5.34 7.09
N TYR A 55 -2.34 -4.59 6.58
CA TYR A 55 -2.29 -3.95 5.26
C TYR A 55 -1.08 -3.02 5.11
N GLY A 56 -0.80 -2.19 6.11
CA GLY A 56 0.39 -1.32 6.15
C GLY A 56 1.71 -2.09 6.17
N LEU A 57 1.78 -3.22 6.88
CA LEU A 57 2.97 -4.07 6.89
C LEU A 57 3.25 -4.69 5.51
N VAL A 58 2.22 -5.04 4.74
CA VAL A 58 2.40 -5.53 3.35
C VAL A 58 2.94 -4.43 2.43
N TRP A 59 2.50 -3.17 2.60
CA TRP A 59 3.09 -2.01 1.91
C TRP A 59 4.58 -1.85 2.24
N LEU A 60 4.93 -1.89 3.53
CA LEU A 60 6.33 -1.79 3.99
C LEU A 60 7.18 -2.93 3.44
N TRP A 61 6.65 -4.15 3.45
CA TRP A 61 7.32 -5.31 2.86
C TRP A 61 7.56 -5.11 1.36
N ALA A 62 6.53 -4.74 0.59
CA ALA A 62 6.65 -4.52 -0.85
C ALA A 62 7.70 -3.43 -1.17
N ALA A 63 7.74 -2.35 -0.38
CA ALA A 63 8.72 -1.28 -0.52
C ALA A 63 10.17 -1.71 -0.23
N ARG A 64 10.41 -2.86 0.42
CA ARG A 64 11.76 -3.40 0.69
C ARG A 64 12.27 -4.35 -0.39
N GLN A 65 11.42 -4.79 -1.31
CA GLN A 65 11.80 -5.72 -2.37
C GLN A 65 12.58 -5.03 -3.50
N ALA A 66 13.46 -5.77 -4.17
CA ALA A 66 14.23 -5.29 -5.32
C ALA A 66 14.14 -6.31 -6.49
N PRO A 67 13.33 -6.04 -7.52
CA PRO A 67 12.47 -4.86 -7.71
C PRO A 67 11.22 -4.85 -6.80
N VAL A 68 10.57 -3.69 -6.65
CA VAL A 68 9.25 -3.59 -6.01
C VAL A 68 8.22 -4.38 -6.83
N PRO A 69 7.47 -5.33 -6.24
CA PRO A 69 6.55 -6.19 -6.99
C PRO A 69 5.30 -5.42 -7.44
N ALA A 70 5.19 -5.15 -8.74
CA ALA A 70 4.11 -4.33 -9.32
C ALA A 70 2.72 -4.90 -9.02
N ARG A 71 2.58 -6.24 -9.11
CA ARG A 71 1.33 -6.94 -8.83
C ARG A 71 0.81 -6.69 -7.42
N VAL A 72 1.71 -6.66 -6.43
CA VAL A 72 1.35 -6.41 -5.03
C VAL A 72 0.88 -4.97 -4.85
N ILE A 73 1.60 -4.00 -5.42
CA ILE A 73 1.21 -2.59 -5.40
C ILE A 73 -0.18 -2.38 -5.99
N ARG A 74 -0.48 -3.03 -7.13
CA ARG A 74 -1.80 -2.96 -7.77
C ARG A 74 -2.92 -3.53 -6.89
N TRP A 75 -2.70 -4.67 -6.23
CA TRP A 75 -3.68 -5.24 -5.31
C TRP A 75 -3.90 -4.36 -4.09
N LEU A 76 -2.82 -3.84 -3.49
CA LEU A 76 -2.94 -2.92 -2.36
C LEU A 76 -3.69 -1.64 -2.76
N ALA A 77 -3.38 -1.07 -3.92
CA ALA A 77 -4.09 0.09 -4.47
C ALA A 77 -5.57 -0.22 -4.74
N ALA A 78 -5.90 -1.41 -5.26
CA ALA A 78 -7.28 -1.84 -5.49
C ALA A 78 -8.07 -1.97 -4.18
N VAL A 79 -7.47 -2.53 -3.12
CA VAL A 79 -8.09 -2.60 -1.79
C VAL A 79 -8.33 -1.20 -1.22
N PHE A 80 -7.38 -0.28 -1.42
CA PHE A 80 -7.54 1.11 -0.97
C PHE A 80 -8.67 1.83 -1.71
N LEU A 81 -8.75 1.63 -3.03
CA LEU A 81 -9.82 2.16 -3.86
C LEU A 81 -11.19 1.59 -3.45
N LEU A 82 -11.24 0.30 -3.10
CA LEU A 82 -12.46 -0.34 -2.59
C LEU A 82 -12.93 0.33 -1.28
N GLY A 83 -12.01 0.74 -0.41
CA GLY A 83 -12.31 1.57 0.77
C GLY A 83 -12.98 2.89 0.38
N GLY A 84 -12.41 3.60 -0.60
CA GLY A 84 -12.97 4.85 -1.14
C GLY A 84 -14.37 4.66 -1.74
N ILE A 85 -14.60 3.58 -2.47
CA ILE A 85 -15.94 3.21 -2.98
C ILE A 85 -16.90 2.99 -1.81
N GLY A 86 -16.49 2.28 -0.75
CA GLY A 86 -17.27 2.13 0.47
C GLY A 86 -17.67 3.46 1.10
N ARG A 87 -16.77 4.45 1.10
CA ARG A 87 -17.07 5.81 1.57
C ARG A 87 -18.08 6.54 0.68
N ILE A 88 -18.01 6.40 -0.64
CA ILE A 88 -19.01 6.96 -1.57
C ILE A 88 -20.38 6.33 -1.33
N LEU A 89 -20.44 5.00 -1.16
CA LEU A 89 -21.69 4.29 -0.86
C LEU A 89 -22.29 4.78 0.46
N SER A 90 -21.46 4.99 1.48
CA SER A 90 -21.91 5.56 2.76
C SER A 90 -22.45 6.98 2.60
N LEU A 91 -21.74 7.84 1.85
CA LEU A 91 -22.18 9.20 1.53
C LEU A 91 -23.55 9.20 0.84
N ALA A 92 -23.75 8.31 -0.14
CA ALA A 92 -24.99 8.19 -0.89
C ALA A 92 -26.16 7.69 -0.01
N ALA A 93 -25.89 6.79 0.94
CA ALA A 93 -26.91 6.19 1.79
C ALA A 93 -27.25 7.01 3.04
N HIS A 94 -26.26 7.67 3.65
CA HIS A 94 -26.39 8.30 4.98
C HIS A 94 -26.06 9.80 4.99
N GLY A 95 -25.59 10.36 3.86
CA GLY A 95 -25.18 11.75 3.76
C GLY A 95 -23.74 12.00 4.21
N TRP A 96 -23.40 13.28 4.40
CA TRP A 96 -22.02 13.71 4.59
C TRP A 96 -21.42 13.24 5.92
N PRO A 97 -20.28 12.51 5.90
CA PRO A 97 -19.59 12.13 7.12
C PRO A 97 -18.76 13.30 7.66
N HIS A 98 -18.15 13.10 8.84
CA HIS A 98 -17.20 14.05 9.41
C HIS A 98 -16.14 14.49 8.36
N PRO A 99 -15.76 15.79 8.28
CA PRO A 99 -14.85 16.30 7.25
C PRO A 99 -13.52 15.55 7.12
N PHE A 100 -13.00 15.01 8.24
CA PHE A 100 -11.83 14.14 8.22
C PHE A 100 -12.02 12.89 7.35
N GLN A 101 -13.20 12.24 7.43
CA GLN A 101 -13.52 11.07 6.60
C GLN A 101 -13.67 11.45 5.12
N VAL A 102 -14.16 12.67 4.84
CA VAL A 102 -14.22 13.20 3.47
C VAL A 102 -12.81 13.38 2.90
N ALA A 103 -11.88 13.95 3.67
CA ALA A 103 -10.49 14.09 3.24
C ALA A 103 -9.84 12.74 2.97
N LEU A 104 -10.07 11.75 3.84
CA LEU A 104 -9.58 10.38 3.61
C LEU A 104 -10.23 9.73 2.38
N ALA A 105 -11.52 9.97 2.12
CA ALA A 105 -12.19 9.49 0.90
C ALA A 105 -11.53 10.04 -0.37
N VAL A 106 -11.20 11.33 -0.39
CA VAL A 106 -10.48 11.94 -1.51
C VAL A 106 -9.12 11.27 -1.72
N ILE A 107 -8.37 11.04 -0.64
CA ILE A 107 -7.06 10.34 -0.70
C ILE A 107 -7.22 8.92 -1.26
N GLU A 108 -8.22 8.17 -0.79
CA GLU A 108 -8.53 6.81 -1.25
C GLU A 108 -8.93 6.72 -2.72
N LEU A 109 -9.46 7.80 -3.31
CA LEU A 109 -9.82 7.83 -4.72
C LEU A 109 -8.68 8.34 -5.60
N VAL A 110 -7.87 9.29 -5.11
CA VAL A 110 -6.83 9.95 -5.89
C VAL A 110 -5.52 9.16 -5.94
N PHE A 111 -5.12 8.50 -4.85
CA PHE A 111 -3.85 7.80 -4.79
C PHE A 111 -3.79 6.49 -5.60
N PRO A 112 -4.85 5.66 -5.68
CA PRO A 112 -4.82 4.42 -6.48
C PRO A 112 -4.47 4.62 -7.97
N PRO A 113 -5.06 5.58 -8.72
CA PRO A 113 -4.63 5.86 -10.09
C PRO A 113 -3.12 6.11 -10.22
N VAL A 114 -2.53 6.83 -9.27
CA VAL A 114 -1.07 7.10 -9.23
C VAL A 114 -0.28 5.82 -9.03
N TRP A 115 -0.68 4.96 -8.11
CA TRP A 115 -0.02 3.66 -7.90
C TRP A 115 -0.18 2.72 -9.09
N PHE A 116 -1.34 2.68 -9.74
CA PHE A 116 -1.55 1.87 -10.95
C PHE A 116 -0.60 2.30 -12.07
N TRP A 117 -0.42 3.60 -12.25
CA TRP A 117 0.52 4.15 -13.23
C TRP A 117 1.98 3.83 -12.89
N LEU A 118 2.33 3.91 -11.61
CA LEU A 118 3.72 3.79 -11.17
C LEU A 118 4.18 2.34 -10.91
N ALA A 119 3.25 1.39 -10.76
CA ALA A 119 3.52 0.02 -10.30
C ALA A 119 4.66 -0.69 -11.03
N ASP A 120 4.73 -0.58 -12.35
CA ASP A 120 5.72 -1.32 -13.17
C ASP A 120 7.09 -0.61 -13.24
N ALA A 121 7.23 0.59 -12.66
CA ALA A 121 8.37 1.45 -12.91
C ALA A 121 9.71 0.87 -12.43
N ASP A 122 9.72 0.12 -11.32
CA ASP A 122 10.96 -0.47 -10.77
C ASP A 122 11.34 -1.78 -11.46
N GLU A 123 10.35 -2.58 -11.86
CA GLU A 123 10.55 -3.80 -12.66
C GLU A 123 11.09 -3.45 -14.05
N ARG A 124 10.50 -2.45 -14.73
CA ARG A 124 10.98 -1.94 -16.03
C ARG A 124 12.42 -1.45 -15.96
N ALA A 125 12.73 -0.59 -14.99
CA ALA A 125 14.09 -0.07 -14.80
C ALA A 125 15.11 -1.18 -14.46
N SER A 126 14.67 -2.26 -13.81
CA SER A 126 15.54 -3.41 -13.51
C SER A 126 15.78 -4.28 -14.74
N ALA A 127 14.76 -4.48 -15.59
CA ALA A 127 14.89 -5.19 -16.86
C ALA A 127 15.82 -4.45 -17.85
N GLU A 128 15.68 -3.14 -17.98
CA GLU A 128 16.56 -2.29 -18.81
C GLU A 128 18.02 -2.41 -18.38
N ARG A 129 18.31 -2.28 -17.07
CA ARG A 129 19.66 -2.46 -16.52
C ARG A 129 20.26 -3.84 -16.79
N ALA A 130 19.44 -4.89 -16.81
CA ALA A 130 19.91 -6.25 -17.14
C ALA A 130 20.22 -6.41 -18.63
N GLN A 131 19.49 -5.71 -19.51
CA GLN A 131 19.73 -5.71 -20.95
C GLN A 131 21.01 -4.94 -21.32
N ASP A 132 21.27 -3.79 -20.69
CA ASP A 132 22.46 -2.98 -20.93
C ASP A 132 23.76 -3.61 -20.39
N MET A 133 23.66 -4.66 -19.57
CA MET A 133 24.82 -5.34 -19.01
C MET A 133 25.58 -6.15 -20.07
N PRO A 134 26.92 -5.98 -20.18
CA PRO A 134 27.71 -6.68 -21.18
C PRO A 134 27.59 -8.21 -21.06
N PRO A 135 27.70 -8.97 -22.17
CA PRO A 135 27.31 -10.38 -22.23
C PRO A 135 28.00 -11.31 -21.22
N HIS A 136 29.20 -10.97 -20.77
CA HIS A 136 29.98 -11.74 -19.80
C HIS A 136 29.54 -11.53 -18.33
N ARG A 137 28.75 -10.48 -18.04
CA ARG A 137 28.21 -10.20 -16.70
C ARG A 137 26.73 -10.56 -16.55
N ARG A 138 26.06 -10.97 -17.64
CA ARG A 138 24.65 -11.34 -17.60
C ARG A 138 24.45 -12.63 -16.76
N PRO A 139 23.46 -12.67 -15.85
CA PRO A 139 23.14 -13.89 -15.10
C PRO A 139 22.74 -15.00 -16.08
N GLY A 140 23.45 -16.13 -16.06
CA GLY A 140 23.17 -17.29 -16.92
C GLY A 140 24.18 -17.59 -18.03
N ASN A 141 25.11 -16.68 -18.34
CA ASN A 141 26.10 -16.87 -19.42
C ASN A 141 27.51 -17.25 -18.93
N ARG A 142 27.64 -17.71 -17.68
CA ARG A 142 28.91 -18.19 -17.14
C ARG A 142 29.19 -19.56 -17.76
N LYS A 143 29.92 -19.60 -18.88
CA LYS A 143 30.47 -20.86 -19.39
C LYS A 143 31.26 -21.52 -18.24
N PRO A 144 31.06 -22.81 -17.94
CA PRO A 144 31.88 -23.49 -16.97
C PRO A 144 33.33 -23.31 -17.40
N GLN A 145 34.16 -22.72 -16.53
CA GLN A 145 35.60 -22.77 -16.75
C GLN A 145 35.97 -24.23 -16.68
N VAL A 146 36.27 -24.80 -17.85
CA VAL A 146 36.93 -26.09 -17.93
C VAL A 146 38.34 -25.85 -17.41
N THR A 147 38.54 -26.10 -16.12
CA THR A 147 39.87 -26.17 -15.52
C THR A 147 40.56 -27.36 -16.20
N GLY A 148 41.44 -27.06 -17.15
CA GLY A 148 42.30 -28.05 -17.77
C GLY A 148 43.40 -28.48 -16.79
N THR A 149 43.73 -29.77 -16.90
CA THR A 149 44.80 -30.56 -16.27
C THR A 149 44.62 -30.95 -14.82
#